data_AF-A0A8S9F5M5-F1
#
_entry.id   AF-A0A8S9F5M5-F1
#
_cell.length_a   1.000
_cell.length_b   1.000
_cell.length_c   1.000
_cell.angle_alpha   90.00
_cell.angle_beta   90.00
_cell.angle_gamma   90.00
#
_symmetry.space_group_name_H-M   'P 1'
#
loop_
_entity.id
_entity.type
_entity.pdbx_description
1 polymer ?
#
loop_
_entity_poly.entity_id
_entity_poly.type
_entity_poly.pdbx_seq_one_letter_code
_entity_poly.pdbx_strand_id
1 'polypeptide(L)'
;MGAAAAEPPRATGLVSSVVNDTLEFYRWTWSIRDKRVDDWPLMQSPFPTLTISTIYLLTVWLGPKWMKTREPFQLRFLLVVYNFGMVLLNFFIFKELFLSSRARGYSYVCQTVDYSDNVYEVRIAAALWWYYVSKGIEYLDTVFFILRKKFNQISFLHVYHHFTMFTLWWIGIKWVAGGQAFFGAQMNAFIHVIMYMYYGLAACGPKFQKYLWWKRYLTILQLVQFHVTIGHTALSIYIDCPFPKWMHWGVIFYAVTFILLFGNFYYRTYKLPKEPVKNGKIANGAVANGVSKPENNAVVENGKKQKKGKAKGE
;
A
#
# COMPACT_ATOMS: atom_id res chain seq x y z
N MET A 1 -31.81 -46.67 -36.62
CA MET A 1 -30.73 -45.67 -36.75
C MET A 1 -31.32 -44.31 -36.45
N GLY A 2 -30.78 -43.59 -35.46
CA GLY A 2 -31.26 -42.27 -35.06
C GLY A 2 -30.91 -41.97 -33.61
N ALA A 3 -29.61 -41.82 -33.32
CA ALA A 3 -29.16 -41.36 -32.02
C ALA A 3 -29.44 -39.85 -31.92
N ALA A 4 -30.37 -39.46 -31.05
CA ALA A 4 -30.59 -38.07 -30.70
C ALA A 4 -29.35 -37.55 -29.97
N ALA A 5 -28.67 -36.56 -30.55
CA ALA A 5 -27.60 -35.83 -29.88
C ALA A 5 -28.24 -35.04 -28.73
N ALA A 6 -27.88 -35.41 -27.50
CA ALA A 6 -28.29 -34.66 -26.32
C ALA A 6 -27.69 -33.25 -26.40
N GLU A 7 -28.54 -32.22 -26.44
CA GLU A 7 -28.10 -30.84 -26.30
C GLU A 7 -27.32 -30.67 -24.99
N PRO A 8 -26.12 -30.06 -25.02
CA PRO A 8 -25.36 -29.83 -23.81
C PRO A 8 -26.18 -28.91 -22.87
N PRO A 9 -26.24 -29.21 -21.57
CA PRO A 9 -27.10 -28.48 -20.64
C PRO A 9 -26.79 -26.98 -20.69
N ARG A 10 -27.82 -26.12 -20.74
CA ARG A 10 -27.73 -24.65 -20.89
C ARG A 10 -26.64 -23.96 -20.04
N ALA A 11 -26.33 -24.52 -18.87
CA ALA A 11 -25.23 -24.07 -18.01
C ALA A 11 -23.83 -24.28 -18.62
N THR A 12 -23.60 -25.40 -19.31
CA THR A 12 -22.34 -25.66 -20.04
C THR A 12 -22.16 -24.72 -21.24
N GLY A 13 -23.24 -24.38 -21.94
CA GLY A 13 -23.21 -23.35 -23.00
C GLY A 13 -22.90 -21.96 -22.46
N LEU A 14 -23.52 -21.55 -21.34
CA LEU A 14 -23.26 -20.26 -20.70
C LEU A 14 -21.83 -20.17 -20.15
N VAL A 15 -21.34 -21.20 -19.46
CA VAL A 15 -19.97 -21.26 -18.96
C VAL A 15 -18.97 -21.22 -20.11
N SER A 16 -19.23 -21.97 -21.20
CA SER A 16 -18.37 -21.96 -22.38
C SER A 16 -18.34 -20.58 -23.06
N SER A 17 -19.48 -19.88 -23.14
CA SER A 17 -19.55 -18.51 -23.68
C SER A 17 -18.73 -17.54 -22.83
N VAL A 18 -18.96 -17.52 -21.51
CA VAL A 18 -18.25 -16.62 -20.60
C VAL A 18 -16.74 -16.86 -20.61
N VAL A 19 -16.31 -18.13 -20.68
CA VAL A 19 -14.89 -18.48 -20.81
C VAL A 19 -14.33 -17.98 -22.14
N ASN A 20 -15.03 -18.18 -23.25
CA ASN A 20 -14.57 -17.71 -24.56
C ASN A 20 -14.49 -16.18 -24.61
N ASP A 21 -15.50 -15.47 -24.12
CA ASP A 21 -15.54 -14.00 -24.07
C ASP A 21 -14.39 -13.44 -23.21
N THR A 22 -14.11 -14.10 -22.07
CA THR A 22 -13.00 -13.72 -21.18
C THR A 22 -11.65 -13.94 -21.85
N LEU A 23 -11.48 -15.06 -22.56
CA LEU A 23 -10.26 -15.38 -23.29
C LEU A 23 -10.04 -14.41 -24.46
N GLU A 24 -11.09 -14.05 -25.18
CA GLU A 24 -11.04 -13.06 -26.26
C GLU A 24 -10.67 -11.67 -25.72
N PHE A 25 -11.28 -11.24 -24.62
CA PHE A 25 -10.91 -10.00 -23.95
C PHE A 25 -9.45 -10.01 -23.49
N TYR A 26 -8.99 -11.12 -22.89
CA TYR A 26 -7.58 -11.27 -22.51
C TYR A 26 -6.64 -11.20 -23.72
N ARG A 27 -6.96 -11.89 -24.82
CA ARG A 27 -6.16 -11.84 -26.05
C ARG A 27 -6.12 -10.45 -26.65
N TRP A 28 -7.26 -9.74 -26.67
CA TRP A 28 -7.35 -8.36 -27.14
C TRP A 28 -6.51 -7.41 -26.26
N THR A 29 -6.67 -7.45 -24.94
CA THR A 29 -5.85 -6.63 -24.02
C THR A 29 -4.38 -6.94 -24.18
N TRP A 30 -4.01 -8.22 -24.32
CA TRP A 30 -2.63 -8.62 -24.58
C TRP A 30 -2.09 -8.07 -25.90
N SER A 31 -2.93 -7.91 -26.93
CA SER A 31 -2.51 -7.38 -28.24
C SER A 31 -2.12 -5.89 -28.19
N ILE A 32 -2.71 -5.11 -27.29
CA ILE A 32 -2.49 -3.66 -27.14
C ILE A 32 -1.53 -3.30 -26.01
N ARG A 33 -0.82 -4.29 -25.45
CA ARG A 33 0.14 -4.08 -24.36
C ARG A 33 1.37 -3.29 -24.83
N ASP A 34 2.06 -2.66 -23.89
CA ASP A 34 3.33 -2.00 -24.14
C ASP A 34 4.43 -3.06 -24.33
N LYS A 35 4.96 -3.17 -25.56
CA LYS A 35 5.97 -4.17 -25.91
C LYS A 35 7.33 -3.88 -25.27
N ARG A 36 7.61 -2.64 -24.88
CA ARG A 36 8.92 -2.23 -24.34
C ARG A 36 9.25 -2.90 -23.00
N VAL A 37 8.22 -3.32 -22.26
CA VAL A 37 8.35 -3.91 -20.93
C VAL A 37 8.17 -5.43 -20.92
N ASP A 38 7.91 -6.06 -22.07
CA ASP A 38 7.52 -7.49 -22.13
C ASP A 38 8.57 -8.43 -21.51
N ASP A 39 9.84 -8.15 -21.77
CA ASP A 39 10.96 -8.98 -21.31
C ASP A 39 11.45 -8.62 -19.91
N TRP A 40 10.87 -7.58 -19.28
CA TRP A 40 11.29 -7.15 -17.97
C TRP A 40 10.81 -8.14 -16.89
N PRO A 41 11.55 -8.29 -15.78
CA PRO A 41 11.16 -9.22 -14.74
C PRO A 41 9.74 -8.92 -14.22
N LEU A 42 8.96 -9.98 -14.02
CA LEU A 42 7.55 -9.96 -13.57
C LEU A 42 6.53 -9.40 -14.60
N MET A 43 6.96 -8.98 -15.79
CA MET A 43 6.06 -8.44 -16.83
C MET A 43 5.61 -9.48 -17.86
N GLN A 44 6.19 -10.69 -17.86
CA GLN A 44 5.87 -11.75 -18.83
C GLN A 44 4.43 -12.27 -18.68
N SER A 45 3.88 -12.24 -17.46
CA SER A 45 2.51 -12.66 -17.17
C SER A 45 2.02 -12.05 -15.85
N PRO A 46 0.70 -12.03 -15.58
CA PRO A 46 0.17 -11.57 -14.29
C PRO A 46 0.45 -12.55 -13.14
N PHE A 47 0.71 -13.82 -13.43
CA PHE A 47 0.79 -14.88 -12.44
C PHE A 47 1.88 -14.67 -11.37
N PRO A 48 3.11 -14.22 -11.69
CA PRO A 48 4.11 -13.91 -10.67
C PRO A 48 3.64 -12.86 -9.67
N THR A 49 3.07 -11.74 -10.13
CA THR A 49 2.52 -10.68 -9.28
C THR A 49 1.43 -11.23 -8.37
N LEU A 50 0.46 -11.96 -8.95
CA LEU A 50 -0.64 -12.56 -8.20
C LEU A 50 -0.13 -13.56 -7.16
N THR A 51 0.86 -14.37 -7.51
CA THR A 51 1.47 -15.35 -6.59
C THR A 51 2.12 -14.65 -5.41
N ILE A 52 2.93 -13.61 -5.65
CA ILE A 52 3.56 -12.81 -4.59
C ILE A 52 2.49 -12.14 -3.71
N SER A 53 1.44 -11.56 -4.30
CA SER A 53 0.33 -10.96 -3.56
C SER A 53 -0.46 -11.98 -2.74
N THR A 54 -0.68 -13.19 -3.25
CA THR A 54 -1.32 -14.28 -2.49
C THR A 54 -0.43 -14.72 -1.32
N ILE A 55 0.87 -14.89 -1.53
CA ILE A 55 1.83 -15.20 -0.46
C ILE A 55 1.82 -14.10 0.61
N TYR A 56 1.74 -12.84 0.21
CA TYR A 56 1.60 -11.71 1.13
C TYR A 56 0.34 -11.82 1.98
N LEU A 57 -0.83 -12.06 1.38
CA LEU A 57 -2.09 -12.22 2.12
C LEU A 57 -2.05 -13.42 3.07
N LEU A 58 -1.47 -14.54 2.63
CA LEU A 58 -1.26 -15.72 3.48
C LEU A 58 -0.33 -15.39 4.65
N THR A 59 0.72 -14.60 4.42
CA THR A 59 1.65 -14.14 5.47
C THR A 59 0.94 -13.25 6.48
N VAL A 60 0.08 -12.32 6.03
CA VAL A 60 -0.74 -11.47 6.91
C VAL A 60 -1.72 -12.29 7.75
N TRP A 61 -2.28 -13.36 7.20
CA TRP A 61 -3.24 -14.22 7.91
C TRP A 61 -2.58 -15.24 8.86
N LEU A 62 -1.52 -15.91 8.42
CA LEU A 62 -0.80 -16.94 9.18
C LEU A 62 0.25 -16.37 10.13
N GLY A 63 0.93 -15.30 9.73
CA GLY A 63 2.05 -14.71 10.46
C GLY A 63 1.70 -14.35 11.91
N PRO A 64 0.59 -13.64 12.19
CA PRO A 64 0.17 -13.36 13.55
C PRO A 64 -0.10 -14.63 14.37
N LYS A 65 -0.70 -15.67 13.76
CA LYS A 65 -0.97 -16.95 14.45
C LYS A 65 0.33 -17.66 14.81
N TRP A 66 1.29 -17.69 13.89
CA TRP A 66 2.61 -18.28 14.09
C TRP A 66 3.43 -17.53 15.16
N MET A 67 3.33 -16.20 15.19
CA MET A 67 4.02 -15.38 16.18
C MET A 67 3.39 -15.42 17.58
N LYS A 68 2.17 -15.96 17.78
CA LYS A 68 1.53 -15.98 19.11
C LYS A 68 2.42 -16.61 20.17
N THR A 69 3.03 -17.75 19.87
CA THR A 69 3.85 -18.54 20.79
C THR A 69 5.33 -18.15 20.83
N ARG A 70 5.76 -17.14 20.06
CA ARG A 70 7.17 -16.74 19.92
C ARG A 70 7.44 -15.38 20.50
N GLU A 71 8.67 -15.10 20.90
CA GLU A 71 9.08 -13.74 21.29
C GLU A 71 9.25 -12.83 20.06
N PRO A 72 9.06 -11.50 20.19
CA PRO A 72 9.27 -10.57 19.09
C PRO A 72 10.75 -10.52 18.68
N PHE A 73 11.03 -10.62 17.38
CA PHE A 73 12.40 -10.62 16.86
C PHE A 73 13.06 -9.23 16.97
N GLN A 74 14.34 -9.21 17.34
CA GLN A 74 15.17 -7.99 17.39
C GLN A 74 15.84 -7.72 16.05
N LEU A 75 15.07 -7.15 15.10
CA LEU A 75 15.51 -6.94 13.72
C LEU A 75 16.10 -5.54 13.47
N ARG A 76 16.73 -4.91 14.48
CA ARG A 76 17.10 -3.49 14.40
C ARG A 76 18.06 -3.18 13.25
N PHE A 77 19.14 -3.94 13.12
CA PHE A 77 20.11 -3.74 12.03
C PHE A 77 19.46 -3.96 10.65
N LEU A 78 18.69 -5.05 10.51
CA LEU A 78 17.98 -5.37 9.27
C LEU A 78 17.01 -4.26 8.87
N LEU A 79 16.26 -3.70 9.84
CA LEU A 79 15.37 -2.56 9.60
C LEU A 79 16.13 -1.31 9.16
N VAL A 80 17.28 -1.02 9.77
CA VAL A 80 18.10 0.13 9.36
C VAL A 80 18.54 -0.04 7.90
N VAL A 81 19.13 -1.19 7.55
CA VAL A 81 19.58 -1.49 6.18
C VAL A 81 18.42 -1.42 5.19
N TYR A 82 17.29 -2.05 5.53
CA TYR A 82 16.09 -2.05 4.68
C TYR A 82 15.55 -0.63 4.44
N ASN A 83 15.36 0.17 5.50
CA ASN A 83 14.80 1.51 5.36
C ASN A 83 15.73 2.42 4.55
N PHE A 84 17.05 2.36 4.78
CA PHE A 84 18.01 3.13 3.97
C PHE A 84 18.09 2.61 2.52
N GLY A 85 17.97 1.31 2.29
CA GLY A 85 17.84 0.75 0.95
C GLY A 85 16.60 1.29 0.22
N MET A 86 15.46 1.36 0.91
CA MET A 86 14.23 1.93 0.37
C MET A 86 14.34 3.44 0.10
N VAL A 87 15.09 4.19 0.92
CA VAL A 87 15.43 5.59 0.63
C VAL A 87 16.18 5.69 -0.71
N LEU A 88 17.23 4.89 -0.89
CA LEU A 88 18.04 4.92 -2.12
C LEU A 88 17.22 4.52 -3.35
N LEU A 89 16.41 3.48 -3.24
CA LEU A 89 15.53 3.02 -4.33
C LEU A 89 14.51 4.09 -4.74
N ASN A 90 13.81 4.69 -3.77
CA ASN A 90 12.82 5.73 -4.06
C ASN A 90 13.48 7.02 -4.56
N PHE A 91 14.68 7.36 -4.08
CA PHE A 91 15.44 8.49 -4.59
C PHE A 91 15.87 8.27 -6.04
N PHE A 92 16.34 7.06 -6.37
CA PHE A 92 16.66 6.68 -7.75
C PHE A 92 15.44 6.82 -8.67
N ILE A 93 14.28 6.27 -8.27
CA ILE A 93 13.03 6.39 -9.03
C ILE A 93 12.66 7.86 -9.25
N PHE A 94 12.64 8.66 -8.17
CA PHE A 94 12.32 10.09 -8.25
C PHE A 94 13.26 10.83 -9.19
N LYS A 95 14.57 10.58 -9.06
CA LYS A 95 15.61 11.19 -9.90
C LYS A 95 15.43 10.83 -11.37
N GLU A 96 15.23 9.55 -11.69
CA GLU A 96 15.08 9.09 -13.08
C GLU A 96 13.81 9.67 -13.71
N LEU A 97 12.68 9.68 -12.99
CA LEU A 97 11.44 10.31 -13.45
C LEU A 97 11.62 11.82 -13.65
N PHE A 98 12.26 12.52 -12.72
CA PHE A 98 12.48 13.96 -12.82
C PHE A 98 13.41 14.34 -13.98
N LEU A 99 14.55 13.66 -14.12
CA LEU A 99 15.52 13.98 -15.16
C LEU A 99 15.03 13.58 -16.54
N SER A 100 14.42 12.41 -16.69
CA SER A 100 13.94 11.93 -17.99
C SER A 100 12.72 12.72 -18.46
N SER A 101 11.77 13.03 -17.58
CA SER A 101 10.62 13.89 -17.93
C SER A 101 11.06 15.29 -18.34
N ARG A 102 12.05 15.87 -17.63
CA ARG A 102 12.60 17.20 -17.97
C ARG A 102 13.34 17.20 -19.29
N ALA A 103 14.19 16.19 -19.55
CA ALA A 103 14.91 16.05 -20.81
C ALA A 103 13.96 15.88 -21.99
N ARG A 104 12.82 15.22 -21.78
CA ARG A 104 11.79 15.01 -22.80
C ARG A 104 10.84 16.18 -23.00
N GLY A 105 10.82 17.14 -22.06
CA GLY A 105 9.90 18.27 -22.07
C GLY A 105 8.46 17.90 -21.69
N TYR A 106 8.29 16.93 -20.79
CA TYR A 106 6.97 16.50 -20.33
C TYR A 106 6.17 17.65 -19.71
N SER A 107 4.89 17.74 -20.09
CA SER A 107 3.94 18.62 -19.43
C SER A 107 3.44 17.97 -18.13
N TYR A 108 3.54 18.71 -17.03
CA TYR A 108 3.01 18.29 -15.73
C TYR A 108 1.47 18.38 -15.68
N VAL A 109 0.83 19.03 -16.67
CA VAL A 109 -0.63 19.19 -16.72
C VAL A 109 -1.29 18.11 -17.56
N CYS A 110 -0.77 17.84 -18.75
CA CYS A 110 -1.31 16.81 -19.65
C CYS A 110 -0.19 16.21 -20.50
N GLN A 111 0.00 14.90 -20.39
CA GLN A 111 1.07 14.16 -21.04
C GLN A 111 0.56 12.82 -21.53
N THR A 112 0.58 12.63 -22.84
CA THR A 112 0.23 11.36 -23.46
C THR A 112 1.32 10.33 -23.24
N VAL A 113 0.95 9.05 -23.40
CA VAL A 113 1.94 7.97 -23.41
C VAL A 113 2.57 7.91 -24.79
N ASP A 114 3.89 7.98 -24.83
CA ASP A 114 4.68 7.73 -26.03
C ASP A 114 5.24 6.30 -25.93
N TYR A 115 4.83 5.43 -26.86
CA TYR A 115 5.25 4.02 -26.93
C TYR A 115 6.49 3.80 -27.80
N SER A 116 7.18 4.86 -28.21
CA SER A 116 8.43 4.74 -28.97
C SER A 116 9.59 4.24 -28.10
N ASP A 117 10.63 3.73 -28.78
CA ASP A 117 11.90 3.32 -28.18
C ASP A 117 12.85 4.51 -27.91
N ASN A 118 12.31 5.72 -27.76
CA ASN A 118 13.11 6.87 -27.37
C ASN A 118 13.78 6.61 -26.01
N VAL A 119 15.08 6.93 -25.92
CA VAL A 119 15.90 6.66 -24.72
C VAL A 119 15.26 7.21 -23.43
N TYR A 120 14.65 8.40 -23.48
CA TYR A 120 14.03 8.99 -22.31
C TYR A 120 12.68 8.36 -21.96
N GLU A 121 11.90 7.95 -22.96
CA GLU A 121 10.62 7.24 -22.75
C GLU A 121 10.85 5.86 -22.13
N VAL A 122 11.83 5.12 -22.64
CA VAL A 122 12.23 3.81 -22.07
C VAL A 122 12.78 3.97 -20.66
N ARG A 123 13.52 5.06 -20.37
CA ARG A 123 13.97 5.38 -18.99
C ARG A 123 12.80 5.71 -18.05
N ILE A 124 11.80 6.44 -18.52
CA ILE A 124 10.57 6.71 -17.74
C ILE A 124 9.84 5.40 -17.46
N ALA A 125 9.62 4.58 -18.48
CA ALA A 125 9.02 3.25 -18.33
C ALA A 125 9.80 2.41 -17.31
N ALA A 126 11.15 2.41 -17.38
CA ALA A 126 12.00 1.66 -16.47
C ALA A 126 11.90 2.19 -15.03
N ALA A 127 11.85 3.51 -14.84
CA ALA A 127 11.66 4.11 -13.52
C ALA A 127 10.28 3.77 -12.93
N LEU A 128 9.24 3.73 -13.77
CA LEU A 128 7.90 3.27 -13.36
C LEU A 128 7.87 1.77 -13.04
N TRP A 129 8.61 0.96 -13.77
CA TRP A 129 8.79 -0.45 -13.42
C TRP A 129 9.52 -0.63 -12.09
N TRP A 130 10.59 0.13 -11.83
CA TRP A 130 11.25 0.15 -10.52
C TRP A 130 10.31 0.62 -9.40
N TYR A 131 9.41 1.56 -9.70
CA TYR A 131 8.34 1.95 -8.78
C TYR A 131 7.38 0.78 -8.51
N TYR A 132 6.97 0.01 -9.51
CA TYR A 132 6.19 -1.21 -9.31
C TYR A 132 6.94 -2.23 -8.43
N VAL A 133 8.23 -2.48 -8.72
CA VAL A 133 9.07 -3.39 -7.93
C VAL A 133 9.18 -2.91 -6.48
N SER A 134 9.31 -1.60 -6.25
CA SER A 134 9.37 -1.05 -4.90
C SER A 134 8.12 -1.41 -4.11
N LYS A 135 6.91 -1.36 -4.69
CA LYS A 135 5.66 -1.79 -4.01
C LYS A 135 5.65 -3.26 -3.62
N GLY A 136 6.32 -4.13 -4.38
CA GLY A 136 6.53 -5.52 -3.99
C GLY A 136 7.47 -5.64 -2.78
N ILE A 137 8.56 -4.87 -2.77
CA ILE A 137 9.51 -4.82 -1.64
C ILE A 137 8.83 -4.27 -0.37
N GLU A 138 7.93 -3.30 -0.51
CA GLU A 138 7.16 -2.71 0.60
C GLU A 138 6.28 -3.74 1.34
N TYR A 139 6.00 -4.92 0.78
CA TYR A 139 5.37 -6.01 1.53
C TYR A 139 6.17 -6.44 2.75
N LEU A 140 7.49 -6.25 2.72
CA LEU A 140 8.37 -6.53 3.86
C LEU A 140 8.06 -5.64 5.06
N ASP A 141 7.48 -4.44 4.89
CA ASP A 141 7.04 -3.59 6.01
C ASP A 141 6.06 -4.36 6.91
N THR A 142 5.06 -5.00 6.29
CA THR A 142 4.07 -5.80 6.99
C THR A 142 4.72 -7.03 7.65
N VAL A 143 5.66 -7.68 6.95
CA VAL A 143 6.41 -8.82 7.52
C VAL A 143 7.18 -8.40 8.77
N PHE A 144 7.87 -7.26 8.74
CA PHE A 144 8.56 -6.72 9.91
C PHE A 144 7.61 -6.36 11.05
N PHE A 145 6.42 -5.83 10.76
CA PHE A 145 5.41 -5.59 11.79
C PHE A 145 4.95 -6.89 12.46
N ILE A 146 4.75 -7.96 11.69
CA ILE A 146 4.38 -9.29 12.21
C ILE A 146 5.49 -9.85 13.10
N LEU A 147 6.73 -9.90 12.59
CA LEU A 147 7.87 -10.48 13.30
C LEU A 147 8.21 -9.72 14.60
N ARG A 148 7.88 -8.43 14.66
CA ARG A 148 8.06 -7.59 15.87
C ARG A 148 6.83 -7.52 16.78
N LYS A 149 5.78 -8.30 16.47
CA LYS A 149 4.48 -8.27 17.17
C LYS A 149 3.85 -6.87 17.26
N LYS A 150 4.04 -6.03 16.23
CA LYS A 150 3.43 -4.70 16.10
C LYS A 150 2.12 -4.76 15.31
N PHE A 151 1.23 -5.70 15.66
CA PHE A 151 -0.02 -5.96 14.94
C PHE A 151 -0.95 -4.74 14.84
N ASN A 152 -0.87 -3.81 15.79
CA ASN A 152 -1.64 -2.56 15.77
C ASN A 152 -1.33 -1.68 14.54
N GLN A 153 -0.18 -1.90 13.88
CA GLN A 153 0.22 -1.19 12.67
C GLN A 153 -0.38 -1.83 11.40
N ILE A 154 -0.81 -3.09 11.47
CA ILE A 154 -1.40 -3.85 10.36
C ILE A 154 -2.91 -3.61 10.35
N SER A 155 -3.31 -2.42 9.92
CA SER A 155 -4.73 -2.09 9.73
C SER A 155 -5.27 -2.68 8.43
N PHE A 156 -6.61 -2.76 8.30
CA PHE A 156 -7.24 -3.13 7.03
C PHE A 156 -6.80 -2.21 5.89
N LEU A 157 -6.74 -0.90 6.17
CA LEU A 157 -6.30 0.10 5.20
C LEU A 157 -4.85 -0.14 4.73
N HIS A 158 -3.95 -0.47 5.66
CA HIS A 158 -2.56 -0.83 5.34
C HIS A 158 -2.51 -2.03 4.39
N VAL A 159 -3.19 -3.12 4.73
CA VAL A 159 -3.18 -4.34 3.91
C VAL A 159 -3.83 -4.10 2.55
N TYR A 160 -4.96 -3.40 2.51
CA TYR A 160 -5.66 -3.00 1.28
C TYR A 160 -4.75 -2.18 0.37
N HIS A 161 -4.11 -1.13 0.90
CA HIS A 161 -3.18 -0.27 0.17
C HIS A 161 -2.04 -1.07 -0.46
N HIS A 162 -1.29 -1.81 0.36
CA HIS A 162 -0.12 -2.54 -0.14
C HIS A 162 -0.54 -3.59 -1.18
N PHE A 163 -1.57 -4.39 -0.89
CA PHE A 163 -2.06 -5.41 -1.82
C PHE A 163 -2.43 -4.79 -3.18
N THR A 164 -3.33 -3.80 -3.16
CA THR A 164 -3.86 -3.19 -4.39
C THR A 164 -2.81 -2.41 -5.16
N MET A 165 -1.93 -1.65 -4.51
CA MET A 165 -0.89 -0.87 -5.19
C MET A 165 0.01 -1.77 -6.04
N PHE A 166 0.50 -2.89 -5.50
CA PHE A 166 1.37 -3.78 -6.27
C PHE A 166 0.65 -4.40 -7.47
N THR A 167 -0.61 -4.84 -7.30
CA THR A 167 -1.39 -5.45 -8.39
C THR A 167 -1.84 -4.44 -9.46
N LEU A 168 -2.25 -3.23 -9.06
CA LEU A 168 -2.73 -2.20 -9.98
C LEU A 168 -1.57 -1.59 -10.78
N TRP A 169 -0.40 -1.42 -10.15
CA TRP A 169 0.78 -0.94 -10.86
C TRP A 169 1.29 -1.96 -11.88
N TRP A 170 1.14 -3.27 -11.66
CA TRP A 170 1.45 -4.26 -12.71
C TRP A 170 0.63 -3.99 -13.99
N ILE A 171 -0.67 -3.71 -13.84
CA ILE A 171 -1.54 -3.32 -14.97
C ILE A 171 -1.06 -1.98 -15.55
N GLY A 172 -0.78 -0.99 -14.69
CA GLY A 172 -0.27 0.31 -15.13
C GLY A 172 0.99 0.19 -16.00
N ILE A 173 1.98 -0.59 -15.59
CA ILE A 173 3.23 -0.77 -16.35
C ILE A 173 2.99 -1.57 -17.62
N LYS A 174 2.16 -2.61 -17.58
CA LYS A 174 1.97 -3.49 -18.73
C LYS A 174 1.29 -2.80 -19.92
N TRP A 175 0.45 -1.80 -19.68
CA TRP A 175 -0.31 -1.11 -20.73
C TRP A 175 0.00 0.39 -20.87
N VAL A 176 0.47 1.06 -19.82
CA VAL A 176 0.53 2.53 -19.73
C VAL A 176 1.82 2.97 -19.02
N ALA A 177 2.98 2.42 -19.42
CA ALA A 177 4.28 2.72 -18.83
C ALA A 177 4.83 4.11 -19.24
N GLY A 178 4.09 5.17 -18.93
CA GLY A 178 4.48 6.55 -19.23
C GLY A 178 3.31 7.52 -19.15
N GLY A 179 3.44 8.66 -19.82
CA GLY A 179 2.40 9.69 -19.83
C GLY A 179 2.08 10.21 -18.43
N GLN A 180 0.83 10.63 -18.20
CA GLN A 180 0.36 11.18 -16.92
C GLN A 180 0.63 10.31 -15.68
N ALA A 181 0.84 9.00 -15.82
CA ALA A 181 1.17 8.11 -14.70
C ALA A 181 2.49 8.49 -13.99
N PHE A 182 3.41 9.19 -14.69
CA PHE A 182 4.70 9.59 -14.13
C PHE A 182 4.57 10.49 -12.90
N PHE A 183 3.60 11.40 -12.90
CA PHE A 183 3.46 12.44 -11.88
C PHE A 183 3.13 11.85 -10.51
N GLY A 184 2.16 10.93 -10.47
CA GLY A 184 1.78 10.24 -9.24
C GLY A 184 2.92 9.40 -8.66
N ALA A 185 3.63 8.64 -9.52
CA ALA A 185 4.78 7.84 -9.11
C ALA A 185 5.94 8.71 -8.61
N GLN A 186 6.25 9.81 -9.30
CA GLN A 186 7.30 10.75 -8.93
C GLN A 186 7.03 11.36 -7.56
N MET A 187 5.82 11.89 -7.33
CA MET A 187 5.46 12.50 -6.06
C MET A 187 5.43 11.47 -4.92
N ASN A 188 4.90 10.26 -5.17
CA ASN A 188 4.92 9.20 -4.17
C ASN A 188 6.36 8.77 -3.82
N ALA A 189 7.23 8.59 -4.82
CA ALA A 189 8.63 8.25 -4.61
C ALA A 189 9.33 9.31 -3.75
N PHE A 190 9.09 10.61 -4.01
CA PHE A 190 9.61 11.69 -3.18
C PHE A 190 9.14 11.61 -1.73
N ILE A 191 7.85 11.41 -1.49
CA ILE A 191 7.31 11.25 -0.13
C ILE A 191 7.87 9.98 0.54
N HIS A 192 8.05 8.89 -0.20
CA HIS A 192 8.62 7.65 0.30
C HIS A 192 10.09 7.81 0.70
N VAL A 193 10.89 8.63 0.00
CA VAL A 193 12.25 9.00 0.46
C VAL A 193 12.20 9.58 1.87
N ILE A 194 11.32 10.56 2.11
CA ILE A 194 11.21 11.22 3.42
C ILE A 194 10.67 10.26 4.49
N MET A 195 9.65 9.45 4.14
CA MET A 195 9.04 8.48 5.04
C MET A 195 10.02 7.38 5.47
N TYR A 196 10.73 6.76 4.53
CA TYR A 196 11.71 5.72 4.85
C TYR A 196 12.94 6.29 5.56
N MET A 197 13.32 7.54 5.27
CA MET A 197 14.35 8.24 6.04
C MET A 197 13.94 8.37 7.51
N TYR A 198 12.70 8.78 7.78
CA TYR A 198 12.17 8.85 9.13
C TYR A 198 12.20 7.49 9.84
N TYR A 199 11.76 6.42 9.16
CA TYR A 199 11.75 5.08 9.76
C TYR A 199 13.16 4.51 9.96
N GLY A 200 14.09 4.77 9.05
CA GLY A 200 15.50 4.43 9.21
C GLY A 200 16.12 5.10 10.43
N LEU A 201 15.92 6.42 10.58
CA LEU A 201 16.38 7.17 11.75
C LEU A 201 15.71 6.68 13.04
N ALA A 202 14.42 6.33 13.00
CA ALA A 202 13.72 5.78 14.16
C ALA A 202 14.27 4.40 14.56
N ALA A 203 14.70 3.58 13.59
CA ALA A 203 15.33 2.28 13.83
C ALA A 203 16.76 2.40 14.41
N CYS A 204 17.45 3.52 14.16
CA CYS A 204 18.75 3.85 14.79
C CYS A 204 18.65 4.06 16.32
N GLY A 205 17.45 4.02 16.92
CA GLY A 205 17.23 3.84 18.35
C GLY A 205 16.86 5.11 19.13
N PRO A 206 16.74 5.03 20.46
CA PRO A 206 16.18 6.12 21.30
C PRO A 206 16.95 7.44 21.19
N LYS A 207 18.27 7.38 20.96
CA LYS A 207 19.12 8.55 20.77
C LYS A 207 18.71 9.41 19.57
N PHE A 208 18.20 8.79 18.51
CA PHE A 208 17.71 9.50 17.31
C PHE A 208 16.22 9.81 17.40
N GLN A 209 15.42 8.92 18.01
CA GLN A 209 13.96 9.10 18.14
C GLN A 209 13.56 10.42 18.82
N LYS A 210 14.36 10.92 19.78
CA LYS A 210 14.11 12.21 20.44
C LYS A 210 14.12 13.41 19.48
N TYR A 211 14.82 13.32 18.35
CA TYR A 211 14.87 14.39 17.34
C TYR A 211 13.77 14.26 16.28
N LEU A 212 12.97 13.19 16.30
CA LEU A 212 11.94 12.89 15.30
C LEU A 212 10.57 13.48 15.65
N TRP A 213 10.55 14.74 16.11
CA TRP A 213 9.35 15.49 16.50
C TRP A 213 8.40 15.78 15.32
N TRP A 214 8.93 15.72 14.10
CA TRP A 214 8.24 16.12 12.87
C TRP A 214 7.38 15.01 12.25
N LYS A 215 7.11 13.91 12.99
CA LYS A 215 6.23 12.81 12.54
C LYS A 215 4.88 13.29 12.02
N ARG A 216 4.29 14.31 12.65
CA ARG A 216 2.99 14.88 12.24
C ARG A 216 3.06 15.49 10.84
N TYR A 217 4.17 16.17 10.50
CA TYR A 217 4.34 16.79 9.19
C TYR A 217 4.46 15.76 8.07
N LEU A 218 5.04 14.58 8.35
CA LEU A 218 5.05 13.47 7.39
C LEU A 218 3.65 13.05 6.98
N THR A 219 2.76 12.88 7.95
CA THR A 219 1.37 12.50 7.69
C THR A 219 0.64 13.59 6.91
N ILE A 220 0.90 14.87 7.21
CA ILE A 220 0.36 15.99 6.44
C ILE A 220 0.87 15.94 5.00
N LEU A 221 2.17 15.73 4.77
CA LEU A 221 2.75 15.62 3.44
C LEU A 221 2.14 14.46 2.64
N GLN A 222 1.93 13.29 3.26
CA GLN A 222 1.25 12.15 2.64
C GLN A 222 -0.19 12.50 2.24
N LEU A 223 -0.95 13.16 3.13
CA LEU A 223 -2.31 13.58 2.82
C LEU A 223 -2.35 14.60 1.68
N VAL A 224 -1.46 15.59 1.68
CA VAL A 224 -1.34 16.56 0.59
C VAL A 224 -1.01 15.85 -0.73
N GLN A 225 -0.07 14.90 -0.73
CA GLN A 225 0.28 14.10 -1.92
C GLN A 225 -0.93 13.39 -2.51
N PHE A 226 -1.79 12.78 -1.68
CA PHE A 226 -3.03 12.17 -2.17
C PHE A 226 -3.98 13.20 -2.82
N HIS A 227 -4.23 14.34 -2.17
CA HIS A 227 -5.12 15.37 -2.72
C HIS A 227 -4.59 15.98 -4.02
N VAL A 228 -3.29 16.24 -4.10
CA VAL A 228 -2.65 16.74 -5.32
C VAL A 228 -2.76 15.72 -6.46
N THR A 229 -2.55 14.42 -6.18
CA THR A 229 -2.67 13.36 -7.20
C THR A 229 -4.11 13.23 -7.71
N ILE A 230 -5.10 13.32 -6.81
CA ILE A 230 -6.52 13.26 -7.17
C ILE A 230 -6.91 14.50 -7.99
N GLY A 231 -6.51 15.69 -7.55
CA GLY A 231 -6.78 16.95 -8.26
C GLY A 231 -6.12 16.99 -9.64
N HIS A 232 -4.91 16.47 -9.76
CA HIS A 232 -4.20 16.32 -11.03
C HIS A 232 -4.93 15.37 -12.00
N THR A 233 -5.42 14.22 -11.50
CA THR A 233 -6.23 13.29 -12.29
C THR A 233 -7.55 13.94 -12.73
N ALA A 234 -8.23 14.65 -11.83
CA ALA A 234 -9.47 15.36 -12.13
C ALA A 234 -9.27 16.46 -13.18
N LEU A 235 -8.17 17.22 -13.08
CA LEU A 235 -7.79 18.23 -14.07
C LEU A 235 -7.53 17.59 -15.44
N SER A 236 -6.79 16.48 -15.48
CA SER A 236 -6.51 15.74 -16.72
C SER A 236 -7.79 15.27 -17.43
N ILE A 237 -8.81 14.86 -16.68
CA ILE A 237 -10.15 14.53 -17.23
C ILE A 237 -10.86 15.79 -17.73
N TYR A 238 -10.82 16.89 -16.96
CA TYR A 238 -11.52 18.14 -17.30
C TYR A 238 -11.02 18.76 -18.60
N ILE A 239 -9.71 18.71 -18.85
CA ILE A 239 -9.07 19.23 -20.08
C ILE A 239 -9.07 18.24 -21.25
N ASP A 240 -9.75 17.09 -21.10
CA ASP A 240 -9.79 15.98 -22.07
C ASP A 240 -8.38 15.58 -22.57
N CYS A 241 -7.45 15.38 -21.64
CA CYS A 241 -6.10 14.98 -21.97
C CYS A 241 -6.09 13.64 -22.74
N PRO A 242 -5.28 13.46 -23.81
CA PRO A 242 -5.23 12.24 -24.62
C PRO A 242 -4.46 11.09 -23.92
N PHE A 243 -4.73 10.89 -22.64
CA PHE A 243 -4.28 9.78 -21.84
C PHE A 243 -5.41 8.74 -21.71
N PRO A 244 -5.12 7.43 -21.60
CA PRO A 244 -6.16 6.41 -21.61
C PRO A 244 -7.23 6.65 -20.54
N LYS A 245 -8.47 6.92 -20.98
CA LYS A 245 -9.59 7.30 -20.10
C LYS A 245 -9.88 6.24 -19.02
N TRP A 246 -9.72 4.96 -19.35
CA TRP A 246 -9.90 3.86 -18.38
C TRP A 246 -8.93 3.96 -17.20
N MET A 247 -7.70 4.46 -17.42
CA MET A 247 -6.70 4.63 -16.38
C MET A 247 -7.07 5.81 -15.47
N HIS A 248 -7.58 6.92 -16.02
CA HIS A 248 -8.12 8.02 -15.23
C HIS A 248 -9.27 7.55 -14.33
N TRP A 249 -10.26 6.85 -14.89
CA TRP A 249 -11.39 6.31 -14.12
C TRP A 249 -10.94 5.29 -13.07
N GLY A 250 -9.94 4.46 -13.37
CA GLY A 250 -9.33 3.54 -12.41
C GLY A 250 -8.71 4.25 -11.21
N VAL A 251 -7.98 5.35 -11.44
CA VAL A 251 -7.39 6.16 -10.37
C VAL A 251 -8.46 6.86 -9.54
N ILE A 252 -9.51 7.41 -10.16
CA ILE A 252 -10.63 8.03 -9.44
C ILE A 252 -11.38 6.99 -8.58
N PHE A 253 -11.66 5.82 -9.14
CA PHE A 253 -12.27 4.72 -8.39
C PHE A 253 -11.43 4.35 -7.16
N TYR A 254 -10.11 4.20 -7.35
CA TYR A 254 -9.19 3.94 -6.26
C TYR A 254 -9.19 5.06 -5.20
N ALA A 255 -9.17 6.31 -5.62
CA ALA A 255 -9.25 7.46 -4.72
C ALA A 255 -10.53 7.46 -3.86
N VAL A 256 -11.69 7.17 -4.47
CA VAL A 256 -12.96 7.06 -3.75
C VAL A 256 -12.91 5.94 -2.71
N THR A 257 -12.40 4.76 -3.07
CA THR A 257 -12.25 3.67 -2.09
C THR A 257 -11.36 4.07 -0.90
N PHE A 258 -10.27 4.80 -1.16
CA PHE A 258 -9.40 5.34 -0.12
C PHE A 258 -10.11 6.31 0.81
N ILE A 259 -10.84 7.28 0.26
CA ILE A 259 -11.59 8.26 1.04
C ILE A 259 -12.64 7.58 1.91
N LEU A 260 -13.38 6.60 1.38
CA LEU A 260 -14.38 5.83 2.15
C LEU A 260 -13.74 5.05 3.30
N LEU A 261 -12.61 4.38 3.05
CA LEU A 261 -11.90 3.61 4.07
C LEU A 261 -11.30 4.50 5.17
N PHE A 262 -10.70 5.63 4.79
CA PHE A 262 -10.22 6.64 5.75
C PHE A 262 -11.38 7.26 6.55
N GLY A 263 -12.50 7.57 5.89
CA GLY A 263 -13.70 8.09 6.54
C GLY A 263 -14.27 7.12 7.57
N ASN A 264 -14.37 5.83 7.22
CA ASN A 264 -14.80 4.78 8.16
C ASN A 264 -13.82 4.64 9.33
N PHE A 265 -12.51 4.66 9.08
CA PHE A 265 -11.50 4.64 10.14
C PHE A 265 -11.64 5.85 11.08
N TYR A 266 -11.79 7.06 10.53
CA TYR A 266 -11.95 8.29 11.29
C TYR A 266 -13.22 8.25 12.14
N TYR A 267 -14.36 7.88 11.55
CA TYR A 267 -15.63 7.78 12.24
C TYR A 267 -15.57 6.81 13.42
N ARG A 268 -15.03 5.61 13.21
CA ARG A 268 -14.89 4.60 14.27
C ARG A 268 -13.95 5.02 15.39
N THR A 269 -12.91 5.79 15.07
CA THR A 269 -11.87 6.18 16.04
C THR A 269 -12.28 7.40 16.86
N TYR A 270 -12.95 8.37 16.23
CA TYR A 270 -13.17 9.70 16.83
C TYR A 270 -14.63 10.04 17.12
N LYS A 271 -15.61 9.43 16.44
CA LYS A 271 -17.03 9.77 16.60
C LYS A 271 -17.85 8.71 17.31
N LEU A 272 -17.46 7.44 17.28
CA LEU A 272 -18.14 6.42 18.07
C LEU A 272 -17.77 6.56 19.56
N PRO A 273 -18.76 6.54 20.48
CA PRO A 273 -18.49 6.45 21.91
C PRO A 273 -17.62 5.22 22.19
N LYS A 274 -16.55 5.40 22.98
CA LYS A 274 -15.77 4.25 23.45
C LYS A 274 -16.66 3.44 24.39
N GLU A 275 -17.04 2.23 23.98
CA GLU A 275 -17.76 1.32 24.86
C GLU A 275 -16.95 1.07 26.15
N PRO A 276 -17.57 1.11 27.34
CA PRO A 276 -16.90 0.74 28.57
C PRO A 276 -16.49 -0.73 28.48
N VAL A 277 -15.20 -1.01 28.64
CA VAL A 277 -14.62 -2.35 28.55
C VAL A 277 -15.29 -3.28 29.57
N LYS A 278 -16.24 -4.11 29.11
CA LYS A 278 -16.75 -5.26 29.87
C LYS A 278 -15.85 -6.47 29.62
N ASN A 279 -15.16 -6.90 30.68
CA ASN A 279 -14.47 -8.19 30.83
C ASN A 279 -13.58 -8.64 29.66
N GLY A 280 -12.32 -8.20 29.67
CA GLY A 280 -11.17 -9.05 29.36
C GLY A 280 -11.01 -9.62 27.95
N LYS A 281 -11.85 -9.27 26.97
CA LYS A 281 -11.62 -9.63 25.56
C LYS A 281 -10.98 -8.46 24.84
N ILE A 282 -9.74 -8.66 24.41
CA ILE A 282 -8.95 -7.71 23.62
C ILE A 282 -9.74 -7.40 22.34
N ALA A 283 -10.35 -6.23 22.29
CA ALA A 283 -10.91 -5.69 21.06
C ALA A 283 -9.74 -5.33 20.13
N ASN A 284 -9.80 -5.78 18.88
CA ASN A 284 -8.89 -5.38 17.82
C ASN A 284 -9.11 -3.89 17.51
N GLY A 285 -8.47 -3.02 18.31
CA GLY A 285 -8.40 -1.60 18.07
C GLY A 285 -7.14 -1.26 17.29
N ALA A 286 -7.30 -0.80 16.06
CA ALA A 286 -6.26 -0.06 15.37
C ALA A 286 -5.90 1.15 16.25
N VAL A 287 -4.72 1.11 16.88
CA VAL A 287 -4.23 2.23 17.68
C VAL A 287 -3.93 3.38 16.72
N ALA A 288 -4.68 4.46 16.86
CA ALA A 288 -4.37 5.72 16.20
C ALA A 288 -2.94 6.12 16.56
N ASN A 289 -2.06 6.15 15.55
CA ASN A 289 -0.74 6.74 15.68
C ASN A 289 -0.91 8.26 15.80
N GLY A 290 -0.94 8.78 17.01
CA GLY A 290 -0.93 10.22 17.26
C GLY A 290 -1.33 10.57 18.69
N VAL A 291 -0.45 11.28 19.39
CA VAL A 291 -0.54 11.75 20.78
C VAL A 291 -0.08 10.73 21.83
N SER A 292 1.22 10.74 22.09
CA SER A 292 1.77 10.42 23.41
C SER A 292 1.18 11.42 24.43
N LYS A 293 0.24 10.99 25.26
CA LYS A 293 0.01 11.66 26.55
C LYS A 293 1.16 11.27 27.49
N PRO A 294 1.70 12.19 28.30
CA PRO A 294 2.70 11.85 29.30
C PRO A 294 2.04 10.93 30.34
N GLU A 295 2.72 9.82 30.68
CA GLU A 295 2.37 8.97 31.82
C GLU A 295 2.52 9.80 33.09
N ASN A 296 1.40 10.17 33.73
CA ASN A 296 1.40 10.45 35.16
C ASN A 296 1.09 9.14 35.88
N ASN A 297 2.11 8.63 36.58
CA ASN A 297 2.03 7.49 37.48
C ASN A 297 0.92 7.69 38.51
N ALA A 298 -0.13 6.89 38.43
CA ALA A 298 -1.04 6.66 39.55
C ALA A 298 -0.59 5.35 40.23
N VAL A 299 0.06 5.51 41.38
CA VAL A 299 0.35 4.43 42.33
C VAL A 299 -1.00 3.87 42.79
N VAL A 300 -1.27 2.60 42.48
CA VAL A 300 -2.39 1.85 43.07
C VAL A 300 -1.80 0.92 44.11
N GLU A 301 -1.93 1.33 45.37
CA GLU A 301 -1.61 0.53 46.55
C GLU A 301 -2.69 -0.54 46.73
N ASN A 302 -2.30 -1.82 46.68
CA ASN A 302 -3.22 -2.95 46.72
C ASN A 302 -3.21 -3.62 48.10
N GLY A 303 -4.32 -3.43 48.83
CA GLY A 303 -4.99 -4.39 49.71
C GLY A 303 -4.18 -5.26 50.68
N LYS A 304 -4.30 -4.96 51.98
CA LYS A 304 -4.31 -5.99 53.03
C LYS A 304 -5.62 -5.92 53.82
N LYS A 305 -6.40 -7.01 53.73
CA LYS A 305 -7.50 -7.34 54.66
C LYS A 305 -6.94 -7.41 56.08
N GLN A 306 -7.51 -6.65 57.01
CA GLN A 306 -7.41 -6.97 58.44
C GLN A 306 -8.79 -6.97 59.10
N LYS A 307 -9.11 -8.13 59.67
CA LYS A 307 -10.17 -8.34 60.67
C LYS A 307 -9.95 -7.37 61.84
N LYS A 308 -10.95 -6.56 62.20
CA LYS A 308 -10.97 -5.89 63.50
C LYS A 308 -11.53 -6.84 64.56
N GLY A 309 -10.63 -7.36 65.40
CA GLY A 309 -10.94 -7.92 66.71
C GLY A 309 -10.81 -6.85 67.79
N LYS A 310 -11.68 -6.93 68.81
CA LYS A 310 -11.79 -6.08 70.02
C LYS A 310 -10.56 -6.14 70.95
N ALA A 311 -10.28 -5.02 71.62
CA ALA A 311 -9.91 -4.88 73.05
C ALA A 311 -10.09 -3.37 73.41
N LYS A 312 -10.92 -2.96 74.40
CA LYS A 312 -10.61 -2.74 75.84
C LYS A 312 -9.20 -2.14 76.04
N GLY A 313 -8.95 -1.01 76.69
CA GLY A 313 -9.70 -0.21 77.65
C GLY A 313 -8.69 0.25 78.70
N GLU A 314 -8.63 1.56 78.96
CA GLU A 314 -8.24 2.31 80.17
C GLU A 314 -7.89 3.75 79.79
#